data_AF-I0KAL0-F1
#
_entry.id   AF-I0KAL0-F1
#
_cell.length_a   1.000
_cell.length_b   1.000
_cell.length_c   1.000
_cell.angle_alpha   90.00
_cell.angle_beta   90.00
_cell.angle_gamma   90.00
#
_symmetry.space_group_name_H-M   'P 1'
#
loop_
_entity.id
_entity.type
_entity.pdbx_description
1 polymer ?
#
loop_
_entity_poly.entity_id
_entity_poly.type
_entity_poly.pdbx_seq_one_letter_code
_entity_poly.pdbx_strand_id
1 'polypeptide(L)'
;MNIPDYITSGILESYVLGTVSDQERREVDCLSGIYPEVRQELDRLTLALENYALLHSVEPPADLQERIRSRLTMNSAPIMAEDEADANVIPLHRERPAFQGAWVAAAAVGLLLIAFAYYLISQLRTEQQQGGQLAATNVKLQTELGQLRQQQQRDTQLLSLLRQPGTQTVRLASAKPDGSRADVIVYWNRPKKLVTLEVESLPELASNQQYQLWALVDGKPVDAGVFTNGVALQEQNRAIPAADQFAITIEKLGGSPTPTLSALVAIGKVG
;
A
#
# COMPACT_ATOMS: atom_id res chain seq x y z
N MET A 1 22.48 -5.20 1.58
CA MET A 1 23.35 -4.49 2.54
C MET A 1 23.20 -3.00 2.28
N ASN A 2 22.93 -2.19 3.29
CA ASN A 2 22.94 -0.73 3.15
C ASN A 2 24.35 -0.24 3.54
N ILE A 3 25.11 0.25 2.56
CA ILE A 3 26.52 0.64 2.76
C ILE A 3 26.68 1.78 3.78
N PRO A 4 25.84 2.83 3.76
CA PRO A 4 25.76 3.81 4.85
C PRO A 4 25.61 3.22 6.25
N ASP A 5 24.74 2.23 6.44
CA ASP A 5 24.52 1.60 7.75
C ASP A 5 25.75 0.76 8.17
N TYR A 6 26.44 0.16 7.20
CA TYR A 6 27.68 -0.58 7.45
C TYR A 6 28.84 0.34 7.86
N ILE A 7 29.00 1.48 7.18
CA ILE A 7 30.02 2.49 7.53
C ILE A 7 29.78 3.05 8.93
N THR A 8 28.52 3.27 9.31
CA THR A 8 28.15 3.83 10.62
C THR A 8 28.05 2.80 11.75
N SER A 9 28.31 1.52 11.46
CA SER A 9 28.18 0.42 12.43
C SER A 9 29.32 0.36 13.47
N GLY A 10 30.43 1.06 13.25
CA GLY A 10 31.62 1.01 14.11
C GLY A 10 32.62 -0.10 13.77
N ILE A 11 32.33 -0.91 12.73
CA ILE A 11 33.16 -2.05 12.35
C ILE A 11 34.50 -1.61 11.71
N LEU A 12 34.50 -0.50 10.97
CA LEU A 12 35.70 0.00 10.28
C LEU A 12 36.72 0.57 11.29
N GLU A 13 36.24 1.25 12.32
CA GLU A 13 37.03 1.74 13.45
C GLU A 13 37.64 0.57 14.23
N SER A 14 36.83 -0.44 14.52
CA SER A 14 37.28 -1.66 15.21
C SER A 14 38.34 -2.41 14.39
N TYR A 15 38.18 -2.41 13.05
CA TYR A 15 39.12 -3.03 12.11
C TYR A 15 40.48 -2.31 12.11
N VAL A 16 40.47 -0.98 12.00
CA VAL A 16 41.69 -0.15 12.01
C VAL A 16 42.42 -0.27 13.34
N LEU A 17 41.69 -0.39 14.46
CA LEU A 17 42.27 -0.66 15.78
C LEU A 17 42.76 -2.10 15.98
N GLY A 18 42.51 -2.99 15.01
CA GLY A 18 42.92 -4.40 15.08
C GLY A 18 42.13 -5.25 16.08
N THR A 19 40.94 -4.79 16.50
CA THR A 19 40.10 -5.44 17.53
C THR A 19 39.02 -6.36 16.97
N VAL A 20 38.87 -6.42 15.66
CA VAL A 20 37.93 -7.30 14.96
C VAL A 20 38.36 -8.77 14.99
N SER A 21 37.39 -9.67 14.92
CA SER A 21 37.62 -11.09 14.70
C SER A 21 38.16 -11.38 13.29
N ASP A 22 38.73 -12.57 13.09
CA ASP A 22 39.22 -13.00 11.77
C ASP A 22 38.13 -13.07 10.71
N GLN A 23 36.87 -13.31 11.12
CA GLN A 23 35.73 -13.33 10.22
C GLN A 23 35.39 -11.92 9.74
N GLU A 24 35.25 -10.97 10.66
CA GLU A 24 34.97 -9.57 10.35
C GLU A 24 36.11 -8.93 9.55
N ARG A 25 37.37 -9.31 9.82
CA ARG A 25 38.53 -8.88 9.04
C ARG A 25 38.38 -9.24 7.56
N ARG A 26 38.04 -10.51 7.26
CA ARG A 26 37.81 -10.97 5.88
C ARG A 26 36.61 -10.29 5.22
N GLU A 27 35.58 -9.98 6.00
CA GLU A 27 34.42 -9.24 5.52
C GLU A 27 34.79 -7.81 5.11
N VAL A 28 35.50 -7.08 5.98
CA VAL A 28 36.00 -5.73 5.68
C VAL A 28 36.95 -5.75 4.48
N ASP A 29 37.88 -6.70 4.39
CA ASP A 29 38.80 -6.84 3.26
C ASP A 29 38.04 -7.05 1.95
N CYS A 30 37.05 -7.96 1.94
CA CYS A 30 36.20 -8.23 0.78
C CYS A 30 35.38 -7.00 0.38
N LEU A 31 34.70 -6.36 1.34
CA LEU A 31 33.85 -5.20 1.08
C LEU A 31 34.65 -3.99 0.62
N SER A 32 35.88 -3.80 1.12
CA SER A 32 36.78 -2.73 0.67
C SER A 32 37.26 -2.91 -0.78
N GLY A 33 37.27 -4.15 -1.29
CA GLY A 33 37.60 -4.46 -2.69
C GLY A 33 36.42 -4.28 -3.66
N ILE A 34 35.18 -4.29 -3.15
CA ILE A 34 33.96 -4.21 -3.94
C ILE A 34 33.35 -2.80 -3.91
N TYR A 35 33.42 -2.11 -2.76
CA TYR A 35 32.78 -0.82 -2.53
C TYR A 35 33.83 0.27 -2.24
N PRO A 36 34.05 1.23 -3.17
CA PRO A 36 35.04 2.28 -2.99
C PRO A 36 34.74 3.21 -1.80
N GLU A 37 33.48 3.35 -1.40
CA GLU A 37 33.06 4.16 -0.24
C GLU A 37 33.59 3.58 1.08
N VAL A 38 33.60 2.24 1.20
CA VAL A 38 34.16 1.55 2.37
C VAL A 38 35.68 1.72 2.40
N ARG A 39 36.33 1.64 1.24
CA ARG A 39 37.78 1.88 1.11
C ARG A 39 38.15 3.30 1.51
N GLN A 40 37.39 4.29 1.03
CA GLN A 40 37.63 5.69 1.33
C GLN A 40 37.52 5.99 2.83
N GLU A 41 36.55 5.40 3.53
CA GLU A 41 36.43 5.59 4.98
C GLU A 41 37.57 4.90 5.75
N LEU A 42 38.00 3.70 5.32
CA LEU A 42 39.16 3.02 5.90
C LEU A 42 40.44 3.84 5.76
N ASP A 43 40.69 4.43 4.60
CA ASP A 43 41.87 5.27 4.37
C ASP A 43 41.82 6.53 5.25
N ARG A 44 40.63 7.15 5.41
CA ARG A 44 40.41 8.29 6.32
C ARG A 44 40.70 7.93 7.78
N LEU A 45 40.19 6.80 8.25
CA LEU A 45 40.40 6.33 9.64
C LEU A 45 41.87 5.97 9.89
N THR A 46 42.52 5.33 8.92
CA THR A 46 43.95 4.98 8.99
C THR A 46 44.80 6.24 9.11
N LEU A 47 44.52 7.27 8.31
CA LEU A 47 45.23 8.55 8.35
C LEU A 47 45.01 9.28 9.69
N ALA A 48 43.81 9.20 10.26
CA ALA A 48 43.54 9.75 11.59
C ALA A 48 44.36 9.05 12.68
N LEU A 49 44.45 7.71 12.63
CA LEU A 49 45.26 6.92 13.56
C LEU A 49 46.76 7.18 13.38
N GLU A 50 47.24 7.29 12.14
CA GLU A 50 48.63 7.62 11.83
C GLU A 50 49.01 8.97 12.43
N ASN A 51 48.19 10.00 12.21
CA ASN A 51 48.42 11.33 12.80
C ASN A 51 48.48 11.28 14.33
N TYR A 52 47.60 10.50 14.96
CA TYR A 52 47.62 10.29 16.41
C TYR A 52 48.92 9.58 16.86
N ALA A 53 49.31 8.52 16.17
CA ALA A 53 50.53 7.76 16.49
C ALA A 53 51.80 8.60 16.33
N LEU A 54 51.87 9.44 15.29
CA LEU A 54 52.99 10.35 15.06
C LEU A 54 53.07 11.43 16.14
N LEU A 55 51.93 11.98 16.56
CA LEU A 55 51.87 12.98 17.63
C LEU A 55 52.38 12.44 18.97
N HIS A 56 52.16 11.14 19.21
CA HIS A 56 52.58 10.44 20.43
C HIS A 56 53.80 9.53 20.20
N SER A 57 54.61 9.81 19.19
CA SER A 57 55.77 8.99 18.85
C SER A 57 56.86 9.04 19.95
N VAL A 58 57.53 7.91 20.14
CA VAL A 58 58.66 7.75 21.07
C VAL A 58 59.87 7.35 20.26
N GLU A 59 61.01 7.99 20.54
CA GLU A 59 62.27 7.73 19.83
C GLU A 59 62.67 6.25 19.99
N PRO A 60 62.84 5.50 18.89
CA PRO A 60 63.25 4.11 18.98
C PRO A 60 64.73 3.99 19.40
N PRO A 61 65.15 2.84 19.96
CA PRO A 61 66.56 2.57 20.26
C PRO A 61 67.46 2.66 19.02
N ALA A 62 68.63 3.26 19.17
CA ALA A 62 69.54 3.57 18.06
C ALA A 62 70.04 2.31 17.30
N ASP A 63 70.09 1.15 17.94
CA ASP A 63 70.54 -0.12 17.35
C ASP A 63 69.46 -0.80 16.47
N LEU A 64 68.20 -0.39 16.60
CA LEU A 64 67.07 -1.03 15.93
C LEU A 64 67.16 -0.93 14.41
N GLN A 65 67.61 0.21 13.89
CA GLN A 65 67.75 0.43 12.45
C GLN A 65 68.79 -0.51 11.82
N GLU A 66 69.91 -0.72 12.50
CA GLU A 66 71.00 -1.59 12.04
C GLU A 66 70.59 -3.07 12.12
N ARG A 67 69.87 -3.47 13.18
CA ARG A 67 69.27 -4.80 13.31
C ARG A 67 68.29 -5.11 12.18
N ILE A 68 67.42 -4.18 11.82
CA ILE A 68 66.47 -4.37 10.69
C ILE A 68 67.23 -4.47 9.36
N ARG A 69 68.20 -3.58 9.11
CA ARG A 69 69.01 -3.61 7.87
C ARG A 69 69.78 -4.92 7.70
N SER A 70 70.39 -5.44 8.77
CA SER A 70 71.15 -6.70 8.72
C SER A 70 70.28 -7.92 8.39
N ARG A 71 69.00 -7.92 8.80
CA ARG A 71 68.02 -8.97 8.47
C ARG A 71 67.57 -8.91 7.01
N LEU A 72 67.56 -7.73 6.41
CA LEU A 72 67.14 -7.54 5.01
C LEU A 72 68.27 -7.90 4.02
N THR A 73 69.54 -7.83 4.41
CA THR A 73 70.69 -8.05 3.51
C THR A 73 71.23 -9.48 3.47
N MET A 74 70.83 -10.38 4.39
CA MET A 74 71.37 -11.75 4.48
C MET A 74 70.62 -12.84 3.71
N ASN A 75 69.63 -12.52 2.88
CA ASN A 75 68.82 -13.53 2.19
C ASN A 75 68.98 -13.56 0.66
N SER A 76 70.18 -13.25 0.17
CA SER A 76 70.56 -13.41 -1.25
C SER A 76 71.76 -14.36 -1.36
N ALA A 77 71.58 -15.64 -1.01
CA ALA A 77 72.58 -16.66 -1.29
C ALA A 77 72.49 -17.08 -2.79
N PRO A 78 73.63 -17.17 -3.52
CA PRO A 78 73.65 -17.66 -4.89
C PRO A 78 73.35 -19.16 -4.93
N ILE A 79 72.52 -19.59 -5.87
CA ILE A 79 72.33 -21.01 -6.19
C ILE A 79 73.63 -21.49 -6.85
N MET A 80 74.53 -22.08 -6.04
CA MET A 80 75.71 -22.78 -6.53
C MET A 80 75.37 -24.23 -6.85
N ALA A 81 75.88 -24.70 -7.98
CA ALA A 81 75.65 -26.02 -8.55
C ALA A 81 76.09 -27.15 -7.60
N GLU A 82 75.22 -28.14 -7.42
CA GLU A 82 75.55 -29.44 -6.81
C GLU A 82 75.88 -30.45 -7.91
N ASP A 83 76.97 -31.18 -7.66
CA ASP A 83 77.53 -32.27 -8.44
C ASP A 83 76.51 -33.35 -8.83
N GLU A 84 76.74 -33.94 -10.01
CA GLU A 84 76.07 -35.13 -10.51
C GLU A 84 76.35 -36.34 -9.61
N ALA A 85 75.49 -36.56 -8.61
CA ALA A 85 75.36 -37.84 -7.93
C ALA A 85 74.29 -38.68 -8.64
N ASP A 86 74.65 -39.93 -8.95
CA ASP A 86 73.83 -40.98 -9.56
C ASP A 86 72.33 -40.79 -9.36
N ALA A 87 71.62 -40.61 -10.47
CA ALA A 87 70.17 -40.47 -10.51
C ALA A 87 69.51 -41.79 -10.08
N ASN A 88 69.34 -41.98 -8.78
CA ASN A 88 68.31 -42.86 -8.28
C ASN A 88 66.97 -42.25 -8.69
N VAL A 89 66.38 -42.80 -9.74
CA VAL A 89 65.08 -42.36 -10.26
C VAL A 89 64.03 -42.68 -9.21
N ILE A 90 63.82 -41.75 -8.29
CA ILE A 90 62.61 -41.72 -7.47
C ILE A 90 61.51 -41.29 -8.43
N PRO A 91 60.50 -42.13 -8.72
CA PRO A 91 59.36 -41.68 -9.50
C PRO A 91 58.72 -40.53 -8.72
N LEU A 92 58.76 -39.34 -9.30
CA LEU A 92 57.94 -38.21 -8.87
C LEU A 92 56.49 -38.65 -9.05
N HIS A 93 55.91 -39.22 -8.00
CA HIS A 93 54.48 -39.40 -7.90
C HIS A 93 53.89 -38.00 -7.81
N ARG A 94 53.50 -37.47 -8.97
CA ARG A 94 52.77 -36.23 -9.07
C ARG A 94 51.39 -36.53 -8.49
N GLU A 95 51.25 -36.37 -7.17
CA GLU A 95 49.96 -36.34 -6.53
C GLU A 95 49.17 -35.22 -7.22
N ARG A 96 48.25 -35.62 -8.11
CA ARG A 96 47.23 -34.69 -8.61
C ARG A 96 46.46 -34.32 -7.36
N PRO A 97 46.49 -33.04 -6.93
CA PRO A 97 45.78 -32.69 -5.71
C PRO A 97 44.32 -33.03 -5.94
N ALA A 98 43.70 -33.71 -4.98
CA ALA A 98 42.33 -34.20 -5.06
C ALA A 98 41.32 -33.04 -4.97
N PHE A 99 41.48 -32.01 -5.80
CA PHE A 99 40.62 -30.82 -5.83
C PHE A 99 39.23 -31.10 -6.41
N GLN A 100 39.00 -32.27 -7.04
CA GLN A 100 37.67 -32.62 -7.54
C GLN A 100 36.63 -32.69 -6.40
N GLY A 101 37.01 -33.23 -5.24
CA GLY A 101 36.10 -33.31 -4.08
C GLY A 101 35.78 -31.93 -3.46
N ALA A 102 36.74 -31.01 -3.48
CA ALA A 102 36.56 -29.65 -2.93
C ALA A 102 35.57 -28.82 -3.77
N TRP A 103 35.62 -28.92 -5.10
CA TRP A 103 34.63 -28.26 -5.98
C TRP A 103 33.24 -28.89 -5.85
N VAL A 104 33.14 -30.20 -5.66
CA VAL A 104 31.87 -30.89 -5.40
C VAL A 104 31.29 -30.46 -4.04
N ALA A 105 32.11 -30.38 -2.99
CA ALA A 105 31.69 -29.90 -1.68
C ALA A 105 31.23 -28.43 -1.72
N ALA A 106 31.97 -27.55 -2.39
CA ALA A 106 31.59 -26.15 -2.58
C ALA A 106 30.28 -25.99 -3.37
N ALA A 107 30.09 -26.79 -4.43
CA ALA A 107 28.85 -26.81 -5.21
C ALA A 107 27.65 -27.30 -4.38
N ALA A 108 27.84 -28.32 -3.53
CA ALA A 108 26.78 -28.82 -2.64
C ALA A 108 26.36 -27.78 -1.60
N VAL A 109 27.32 -27.07 -0.99
CA VAL A 109 27.03 -25.98 -0.06
C VAL A 109 26.35 -24.81 -0.79
N GLY A 110 26.81 -24.44 -1.98
CA GLY A 110 26.16 -23.41 -2.79
C GLY A 110 24.71 -23.76 -3.14
N LEU A 111 24.44 -25.00 -3.52
CA LEU A 111 23.09 -25.46 -3.83
C LEU A 111 22.19 -25.45 -2.58
N LEU A 112 22.71 -25.86 -1.42
CA LEU A 112 22.00 -25.75 -0.15
C LEU A 112 21.66 -24.30 0.20
N LEU A 113 22.60 -23.37 0.03
CA LEU A 113 22.36 -21.95 0.28
C LEU A 113 21.31 -21.37 -0.67
N ILE A 114 21.34 -21.75 -1.96
CA ILE A 114 20.33 -21.33 -2.94
C ILE A 114 18.95 -21.90 -2.58
N ALA A 115 18.87 -23.19 -2.23
CA ALA A 115 17.63 -23.82 -1.81
C ALA A 115 17.07 -23.18 -0.53
N PHE A 116 17.94 -22.85 0.42
CA PHE A 116 17.56 -22.17 1.66
C PHE A 116 17.10 -20.73 1.40
N ALA A 117 17.83 -19.98 0.58
CA ALA A 117 17.42 -18.64 0.16
C ALA A 117 16.07 -18.66 -0.58
N TYR A 118 15.87 -19.63 -1.47
CA TYR A 118 14.59 -19.83 -2.14
C TYR A 118 13.46 -20.15 -1.16
N TYR A 119 13.71 -21.03 -0.18
CA TYR A 119 12.74 -21.33 0.89
C TYR A 119 12.36 -20.08 1.69
N LEU A 120 13.34 -19.28 2.13
CA LEU A 120 13.08 -18.04 2.87
C LEU A 120 12.27 -17.03 2.04
N ILE A 121 12.62 -16.84 0.76
CA ILE A 121 11.87 -15.95 -0.14
C ILE A 121 10.45 -16.46 -0.36
N SER A 122 10.28 -17.77 -0.54
CA SER A 122 8.96 -18.39 -0.68
C SER A 122 8.11 -18.16 0.57
N GLN A 123 8.67 -18.40 1.76
CA GLN A 123 7.98 -18.19 3.03
C GLN A 123 7.56 -16.72 3.20
N LEU A 124 8.48 -15.77 2.97
CA LEU A 124 8.20 -14.33 3.02
C LEU A 124 7.08 -13.92 2.06
N ARG A 125 7.10 -14.44 0.82
CA ARG A 125 6.03 -14.17 -0.16
C ARG A 125 4.69 -14.73 0.28
N THR A 126 4.66 -15.94 0.82
CA THR A 126 3.42 -16.56 1.32
C THR A 126 2.84 -15.78 2.50
N GLU A 127 3.65 -15.36 3.46
CA GLU A 127 3.23 -14.53 4.59
C GLU A 127 2.68 -13.17 4.12
N GLN A 128 3.36 -12.51 3.19
CA GLN A 128 2.87 -11.26 2.60
C GLN A 128 1.53 -11.44 1.86
N GLN A 129 1.37 -12.55 1.14
CA GLN A 129 0.10 -12.86 0.46
C GLN A 129 -1.04 -13.11 1.44
N GLN A 130 -0.79 -13.84 2.53
CA GLN A 130 -1.79 -14.08 3.58
C GLN A 130 -2.19 -12.77 4.28
N GLY A 131 -1.23 -11.92 4.64
CA GLY A 131 -1.48 -10.60 5.20
C GLY A 131 -2.31 -9.71 4.26
N GLY A 132 -1.97 -9.71 2.97
CA GLY A 132 -2.73 -8.98 1.94
C GLY A 132 -4.17 -9.48 1.77
N GLN A 133 -4.37 -10.80 1.78
CA GLN A 133 -5.71 -11.41 1.70
C GLN A 133 -6.55 -11.09 2.95
N LEU A 134 -5.95 -11.16 4.13
CA LEU A 134 -6.66 -10.82 5.38
C LEU A 134 -7.06 -9.34 5.40
N ALA A 135 -6.18 -8.44 4.95
CA ALA A 135 -6.50 -7.03 4.81
C ALA A 135 -7.64 -6.79 3.80
N ALA A 136 -7.58 -7.43 2.64
CA ALA A 136 -8.62 -7.33 1.62
C ALA A 136 -9.98 -7.87 2.12
N THR A 137 -9.98 -9.01 2.82
CA THR A 137 -11.19 -9.56 3.45
C THR A 137 -11.75 -8.63 4.52
N ASN A 138 -10.91 -8.02 5.35
CA ASN A 138 -11.37 -7.04 6.34
C ASN A 138 -12.04 -5.84 5.68
N VAL A 139 -11.44 -5.28 4.63
CA VAL A 139 -12.03 -4.16 3.87
C VAL A 139 -13.37 -4.57 3.26
N LYS A 140 -13.45 -5.78 2.69
CA LYS A 140 -14.71 -6.32 2.14
C LYS A 140 -15.78 -6.46 3.22
N LEU A 141 -15.46 -7.07 4.36
CA LEU A 141 -16.38 -7.24 5.49
C LEU A 141 -16.84 -5.89 6.06
N GLN A 142 -15.94 -4.91 6.18
CA GLN A 142 -16.31 -3.56 6.62
C GLN A 142 -17.29 -2.90 5.64
N THR A 143 -17.07 -3.10 4.34
CA THR A 143 -17.95 -2.57 3.28
C THR A 143 -19.33 -3.23 3.34
N GLU A 144 -19.39 -4.56 3.43
CA GLU A 144 -20.65 -5.32 3.56
C GLU A 144 -21.41 -4.95 4.83
N LEU A 145 -20.72 -4.82 5.97
CA LEU A 145 -21.33 -4.37 7.22
C LEU A 145 -21.86 -2.93 7.12
N GLY A 146 -21.14 -2.05 6.42
CA GLY A 146 -21.60 -0.70 6.12
C GLY A 146 -22.89 -0.71 5.30
N GLN A 147 -22.93 -1.50 4.23
CA GLN A 147 -24.10 -1.65 3.36
C GLN A 147 -25.30 -2.24 4.12
N LEU A 148 -25.11 -3.31 4.89
CA LEU A 148 -26.15 -3.93 5.71
C LEU A 148 -26.72 -2.96 6.75
N ARG A 149 -25.86 -2.18 7.43
CA ARG A 149 -26.31 -1.16 8.38
C ARG A 149 -27.12 -0.06 7.70
N GLN A 150 -26.67 0.41 6.54
CA GLN A 150 -27.39 1.42 5.76
C GLN A 150 -28.76 0.90 5.30
N GLN A 151 -28.83 -0.35 4.83
CA GLN A 151 -30.09 -1.00 4.45
C GLN A 151 -31.03 -1.16 5.65
N GLN A 152 -30.51 -1.62 6.79
CA GLN A 152 -31.30 -1.75 8.02
C GLN A 152 -31.85 -0.39 8.50
N GLN A 153 -31.04 0.67 8.43
CA GLN A 153 -31.47 2.02 8.76
C GLN A 153 -32.60 2.49 7.83
N ARG A 154 -32.47 2.25 6.52
CA ARG A 154 -33.52 2.56 5.54
C ARG A 154 -34.82 1.81 5.84
N ASP A 155 -34.75 0.49 6.06
CA ASP A 155 -35.94 -0.32 6.33
C ASP A 155 -36.63 0.09 7.63
N THR A 156 -35.84 0.42 8.66
CA THR A 156 -36.36 0.92 9.94
C THR A 156 -37.06 2.27 9.76
N GLN A 157 -36.47 3.18 8.97
CA GLN A 157 -37.08 4.46 8.63
C GLN A 157 -38.39 4.29 7.85
N LEU A 158 -38.41 3.43 6.82
CA LEU A 158 -39.63 3.09 6.07
C LEU A 158 -40.74 2.55 6.99
N LEU A 159 -40.42 1.55 7.80
CA LEU A 159 -41.36 0.98 8.76
C LEU A 159 -41.87 2.02 9.75
N SER A 160 -41.02 2.95 10.18
CA SER A 160 -41.43 4.04 11.07
C SER A 160 -42.41 5.00 10.39
N LEU A 161 -42.23 5.32 9.11
CA LEU A 161 -43.16 6.17 8.34
C LEU A 161 -44.51 5.48 8.12
N LEU A 162 -44.47 4.20 7.73
CA LEU A 162 -45.67 3.38 7.50
C LEU A 162 -46.49 3.15 8.77
N ARG A 163 -45.84 3.03 9.93
CA ARG A 163 -46.51 2.86 11.23
C ARG A 163 -47.11 4.13 11.79
N GLN A 164 -46.75 5.31 11.26
CA GLN A 164 -47.31 6.57 11.75
C GLN A 164 -48.81 6.66 11.42
N PRO A 165 -49.67 6.95 12.42
CA PRO A 165 -51.09 7.16 12.16
C PRO A 165 -51.31 8.29 11.15
N GLY A 166 -52.19 8.05 10.18
CA GLY A 166 -52.53 9.03 9.14
C GLY A 166 -51.53 9.12 7.98
N THR A 167 -50.51 8.25 7.92
CA THR A 167 -49.68 8.08 6.72
C THR A 167 -50.47 7.35 5.64
N GLN A 168 -50.58 7.96 4.47
CA GLN A 168 -51.06 7.35 3.24
C GLN A 168 -49.92 7.14 2.26
N THR A 169 -50.02 6.08 1.47
CA THR A 169 -49.05 5.76 0.43
C THR A 169 -49.67 6.04 -0.93
N VAL A 170 -49.00 6.81 -1.77
CA VAL A 170 -49.46 7.18 -3.11
C VAL A 170 -48.37 6.79 -4.11
N ARG A 171 -48.66 5.82 -4.98
CA ARG A 171 -47.73 5.44 -6.05
C ARG A 171 -47.91 6.40 -7.23
N LEU A 172 -46.82 7.01 -7.68
CA LEU A 172 -46.79 7.80 -8.90
C LEU A 172 -46.30 6.91 -10.04
N ALA A 173 -47.07 6.89 -11.13
CA ALA A 173 -46.70 6.19 -12.35
C ALA A 173 -46.20 7.17 -13.39
N SER A 174 -45.42 6.67 -14.34
CA SER A 174 -44.95 7.47 -15.48
C SER A 174 -46.11 8.13 -16.22
N ALA A 175 -46.00 9.44 -16.42
CA ALA A 175 -46.92 10.22 -17.23
C ALA A 175 -46.51 10.26 -18.70
N LYS A 176 -45.34 9.71 -19.05
CA LYS A 176 -44.81 9.74 -20.41
C LYS A 176 -45.25 8.50 -21.20
N PRO A 177 -45.79 8.68 -22.43
CA PRO A 177 -46.17 7.55 -23.30
C PRO A 177 -44.98 6.77 -23.88
N ASP A 178 -43.77 7.33 -23.79
CA ASP A 178 -42.54 6.81 -24.40
C ASP A 178 -41.96 5.57 -23.68
N GLY A 179 -42.59 5.14 -22.58
CA GLY A 179 -42.13 4.00 -21.79
C GLY A 179 -41.01 4.34 -20.80
N SER A 180 -40.69 5.62 -20.60
CA SER A 180 -39.75 6.06 -19.55
C SER A 180 -40.23 5.55 -18.18
N ARG A 181 -39.36 4.83 -17.47
CA ARG A 181 -39.65 4.39 -16.10
C ARG A 181 -39.63 5.57 -15.13
N ALA A 182 -40.69 5.67 -14.35
CA ALA A 182 -40.82 6.64 -13.27
C ALA A 182 -41.67 5.99 -12.18
N ASP A 183 -40.98 5.34 -11.24
CA ASP A 183 -41.56 4.67 -10.09
C ASP A 183 -41.16 5.43 -8.83
N VAL A 184 -42.14 6.16 -8.28
CA VAL A 184 -41.96 6.94 -7.06
C VAL A 184 -43.13 6.66 -6.13
N ILE A 185 -42.83 6.49 -4.85
CA ILE A 185 -43.82 6.34 -3.80
C ILE A 185 -43.80 7.60 -2.93
N VAL A 186 -44.96 8.21 -2.75
CA VAL A 186 -45.17 9.35 -1.85
C VAL A 186 -45.80 8.83 -0.56
N TYR A 187 -45.10 8.98 0.55
CA TYR A 187 -45.64 8.80 1.89
C TYR A 187 -46.12 10.15 2.41
N TRP A 188 -47.43 10.34 2.47
CA TRP A 188 -48.04 11.59 2.94
C TRP A 188 -48.69 11.38 4.31
N ASN A 189 -48.16 12.03 5.33
CA ASN A 189 -48.78 12.05 6.66
C ASN A 189 -49.69 13.29 6.78
N ARG A 190 -51.01 13.08 6.64
CA ARG A 190 -51.98 14.19 6.66
C ARG A 190 -51.96 15.00 7.98
N PRO A 191 -51.98 14.38 9.18
CA PRO A 191 -51.96 15.13 10.43
C PRO A 191 -50.72 16.01 10.61
N LYS A 192 -49.53 15.51 10.23
CA LYS A 192 -48.27 16.25 10.33
C LYS A 192 -48.01 17.17 9.13
N LYS A 193 -48.79 17.02 8.04
CA LYS A 193 -48.61 17.73 6.76
C LYS A 193 -47.25 17.46 6.11
N LEU A 194 -46.62 16.33 6.46
CA LEU A 194 -45.28 15.97 5.98
C LEU A 194 -45.38 15.02 4.79
N VAL A 195 -44.49 15.22 3.83
CA VAL A 195 -44.37 14.38 2.64
C VAL A 195 -42.96 13.80 2.61
N THR A 196 -42.86 12.50 2.41
CA THR A 196 -41.60 11.80 2.19
C THR A 196 -41.69 11.04 0.87
N LEU A 197 -40.66 11.20 0.03
CA LEU A 197 -40.55 10.52 -1.25
C LEU A 197 -39.63 9.31 -1.13
N GLU A 198 -40.06 8.19 -1.68
CA GLU A 198 -39.21 7.06 -2.02
C GLU A 198 -39.07 6.97 -3.54
N VAL A 199 -37.86 7.19 -4.03
CA VAL A 199 -37.55 7.20 -5.45
C VAL A 199 -36.91 5.87 -5.82
N GLU A 200 -37.64 5.04 -6.57
CA GLU A 200 -37.14 3.75 -7.07
C GLU A 200 -36.50 3.94 -8.45
N SER A 201 -37.19 4.64 -9.35
CA SER A 201 -36.64 5.00 -10.65
C SER A 201 -37.20 6.34 -11.14
N LEU A 202 -36.32 7.17 -11.69
CA LEU A 202 -36.66 8.39 -12.40
C LEU A 202 -35.67 8.59 -13.56
N PRO A 203 -36.03 9.35 -14.60
CA PRO A 203 -35.12 9.72 -15.67
C PRO A 203 -33.82 10.36 -15.18
N GLU A 204 -32.78 10.37 -16.02
CA GLU A 204 -31.59 11.16 -15.72
C GLU A 204 -31.86 12.65 -15.93
N LEU A 205 -31.32 13.47 -15.03
CA LEU A 205 -31.41 14.92 -15.09
C LEU A 205 -30.20 15.51 -15.81
N ALA A 206 -30.40 16.56 -16.60
CA ALA A 206 -29.28 17.38 -17.07
C ALA A 206 -28.68 18.19 -15.91
N SER A 207 -27.44 18.66 -16.05
CA SER A 207 -26.69 19.37 -14.99
C SER A 207 -27.35 20.65 -14.48
N ASN A 208 -28.28 21.23 -15.25
CA ASN A 208 -29.03 22.43 -14.92
C ASN A 208 -30.50 22.17 -14.55
N GLN A 209 -30.85 20.92 -14.24
CA GLN A 209 -32.21 20.50 -13.95
C GLN A 209 -32.32 19.82 -12.57
N GLN A 210 -33.53 19.84 -12.03
CA GLN A 210 -33.92 19.14 -10.81
C GLN A 210 -35.37 18.68 -10.90
N TYR A 211 -35.78 17.81 -9.99
CA TYR A 211 -37.19 17.43 -9.86
C TYR A 211 -37.92 18.41 -8.95
N GLN A 212 -39.20 18.61 -9.22
CA GLN A 212 -40.12 19.30 -8.31
C GLN A 212 -41.37 18.46 -8.11
N LEU A 213 -41.75 18.29 -6.85
CA LEU A 213 -42.98 17.65 -6.44
C LEU A 213 -44.09 18.70 -6.33
N TRP A 214 -45.26 18.34 -6.83
CA TRP A 214 -46.47 19.14 -6.76
C TRP A 214 -47.57 18.37 -6.06
N ALA A 215 -48.27 19.02 -5.14
CA ALA A 215 -49.54 18.57 -4.61
C ALA A 215 -50.67 19.31 -5.34
N LEU A 216 -51.62 18.60 -5.92
CA LEU A 216 -52.81 19.22 -6.50
C LEU A 216 -53.88 19.33 -5.43
N VAL A 217 -54.29 20.56 -5.11
CA VAL A 217 -55.35 20.87 -4.14
C VAL A 217 -56.49 21.56 -4.87
N ASP A 218 -57.66 20.92 -4.94
CA ASP A 218 -58.79 21.40 -5.73
C ASP A 218 -58.39 21.69 -7.19
N GLY A 219 -57.54 20.83 -7.75
CA GLY A 219 -56.98 20.96 -9.10
C GLY A 219 -55.90 22.03 -9.28
N LYS A 220 -55.53 22.79 -8.23
CA LYS A 220 -54.45 23.79 -8.30
C LYS A 220 -53.12 23.20 -7.81
N PRO A 221 -52.03 23.34 -8.57
CA PRO A 221 -50.72 22.83 -8.16
C PRO A 221 -50.13 23.70 -7.04
N VAL A 222 -49.68 23.05 -5.97
CA VAL A 222 -48.98 23.63 -4.82
C VAL A 222 -47.57 23.05 -4.77
N ASP A 223 -46.56 23.90 -4.62
CA ASP A 223 -45.16 23.49 -4.46
C ASP A 223 -45.00 22.60 -3.22
N ALA A 224 -44.64 21.34 -3.46
CA ALA A 224 -44.38 20.36 -2.41
C ALA A 224 -42.88 20.09 -2.22
N GLY A 225 -42.01 20.85 -2.88
CA GLY A 225 -40.57 20.79 -2.68
C GLY A 225 -39.81 20.33 -3.92
N VAL A 226 -38.51 20.63 -3.91
CA VAL A 226 -37.58 20.28 -4.98
C VAL A 226 -36.61 19.21 -4.48
N PHE A 227 -36.21 18.31 -5.36
CA PHE A 227 -35.36 17.19 -5.00
C PHE A 227 -34.50 16.72 -6.19
N THR A 228 -33.47 15.94 -5.88
CA THR A 228 -32.60 15.32 -6.88
C THR A 228 -32.63 13.80 -6.74
N ASN A 229 -32.19 13.11 -7.79
CA ASN A 229 -31.99 11.67 -7.73
C ASN A 229 -30.75 11.40 -6.86
N GLY A 230 -30.86 10.55 -5.82
CA GLY A 230 -29.68 10.18 -5.02
C GLY A 230 -29.93 9.74 -3.59
N VAL A 231 -31.07 10.08 -3.00
CA VAL A 231 -31.45 9.58 -1.66
C VAL A 231 -32.74 8.78 -1.77
N ALA A 232 -32.69 7.55 -1.28
CA ALA A 232 -33.80 6.61 -1.32
C ALA A 232 -35.04 7.10 -0.56
N LEU A 233 -34.87 7.91 0.49
CA LEU A 233 -35.95 8.55 1.23
C LEU A 233 -35.67 10.04 1.41
N GLN A 234 -36.58 10.88 0.91
CA GLN A 234 -36.43 12.33 0.92
C GLN A 234 -37.65 12.99 1.52
N GLU A 235 -37.53 13.45 2.77
CA GLU A 235 -38.53 14.32 3.38
C GLU A 235 -38.51 15.69 2.70
N GLN A 236 -39.70 16.20 2.40
CA GLN A 236 -39.86 17.50 1.79
C GLN A 236 -40.11 18.57 2.85
N ASN A 237 -39.42 19.70 2.71
CA ASN A 237 -39.51 20.84 3.65
C ASN A 237 -40.78 21.69 3.44
N ARG A 238 -41.77 21.21 2.69
CA ARG A 238 -43.03 21.92 2.41
C ARG A 238 -44.19 21.19 3.10
N ALA A 239 -44.97 21.94 3.88
CA ALA A 239 -46.15 21.41 4.54
C ALA A 239 -47.32 21.30 3.53
N ILE A 240 -47.83 20.08 3.34
CA ILE A 240 -48.96 19.79 2.44
C ILE A 240 -50.20 19.44 3.26
N PRO A 241 -51.16 20.39 3.44
CA PRO A 241 -52.34 20.19 4.29
C PRO A 241 -53.42 19.35 3.62
N ALA A 242 -53.50 19.41 2.29
CA ALA A 242 -54.46 18.69 1.46
C ALA A 242 -53.79 18.33 0.13
N ALA A 243 -54.23 17.26 -0.51
CA ALA A 243 -53.81 16.85 -1.84
C ALA A 243 -54.83 15.84 -2.38
N ASP A 244 -55.29 16.07 -3.60
CA ASP A 244 -56.08 15.11 -4.38
C ASP A 244 -55.16 14.20 -5.21
N GLN A 245 -54.03 14.75 -5.67
CA GLN A 245 -53.04 14.06 -6.50
C GLN A 245 -51.65 14.62 -6.22
N PHE A 246 -50.64 13.83 -6.53
CA PHE A 246 -49.25 14.28 -6.56
C PHE A 246 -48.69 14.14 -7.97
N ALA A 247 -47.82 15.06 -8.37
CA ALA A 247 -47.17 15.07 -9.67
C ALA A 247 -45.69 15.47 -9.55
N ILE A 248 -44.86 14.96 -10.45
CA ILE A 248 -43.43 15.29 -10.53
C ILE A 248 -43.14 15.88 -11.90
N THR A 249 -42.47 17.03 -11.93
CA THR A 249 -41.95 17.66 -13.15
C THR A 249 -40.43 17.80 -13.08
N ILE A 250 -39.79 17.88 -14.25
CA ILE A 250 -38.39 18.30 -14.37
C ILE A 250 -38.37 19.83 -14.55
N GLU A 251 -37.70 20.53 -13.65
CA GLU A 251 -37.63 21.99 -13.59
C GLU A 251 -36.18 22.47 -13.60
N LYS A 252 -35.97 23.77 -13.75
CA LYS A 252 -34.64 24.38 -13.60
C LYS A 252 -34.21 24.34 -12.12
N LEU A 253 -32.91 24.48 -11.88
CA LEU A 253 -32.36 24.63 -10.52
C LEU A 253 -33.11 25.73 -9.75
N GLY A 254 -33.49 25.43 -8.51
CA GLY A 254 -34.33 26.31 -7.67
C GLY A 254 -35.84 26.13 -7.84
N GLY A 255 -36.29 25.41 -8.88
CA GLY A 255 -37.68 25.07 -9.12
C GLY A 255 -38.41 26.13 -9.93
N SER A 256 -39.71 25.93 -10.09
CA SER A 256 -40.61 26.81 -10.81
C SER A 256 -41.76 27.25 -9.91
N PRO A 257 -42.35 28.44 -10.12
CA PRO A 257 -43.54 28.89 -9.39
C PRO A 257 -44.81 28.15 -9.84
N THR A 258 -44.83 27.64 -11.07
CA THR A 258 -45.91 26.82 -11.63
C THR A 258 -45.32 25.63 -12.37
N PRO A 259 -46.01 24.47 -12.42
CA PRO A 259 -45.48 23.26 -13.05
C PRO A 259 -45.33 23.43 -14.56
N THR A 260 -44.18 22.99 -15.09
CA THR A 260 -43.95 22.88 -16.52
C THR A 260 -44.64 21.61 -17.04
N LEU A 261 -45.87 21.75 -17.56
CA LEU A 261 -46.70 20.60 -17.96
C LEU A 261 -46.07 19.70 -19.03
N SER A 262 -45.27 20.28 -19.95
CA SER A 262 -44.52 19.51 -20.96
C SER A 262 -43.39 18.67 -20.36
N ALA A 263 -42.99 18.97 -19.12
CA ALA A 263 -41.94 18.27 -18.38
C ALA A 263 -42.51 17.35 -17.29
N LEU A 264 -43.80 17.02 -17.34
CA LEU A 264 -44.43 16.04 -16.43
C LEU A 264 -43.79 14.66 -16.61
N VAL A 265 -43.35 14.08 -15.49
CA VAL A 265 -42.66 12.79 -15.46
C VAL A 265 -43.52 11.72 -14.80
N ALA A 266 -44.15 12.05 -13.68
CA ALA A 266 -44.97 11.08 -12.94
C ALA A 266 -46.19 11.76 -12.32
N ILE A 267 -47.28 11.01 -12.17
CA ILE A 267 -48.50 11.47 -11.52
C ILE A 267 -49.21 10.30 -10.82
N GLY A 268 -49.92 10.58 -9.74
CA GLY A 268 -50.72 9.59 -9.01
C GLY A 268 -51.79 10.25 -8.15
N LYS A 269 -52.94 9.58 -8.04
CA LYS A 269 -54.07 10.07 -7.25
C LYS A 269 -53.97 9.61 -5.81
N VAL A 270 -54.35 10.49 -4.88
CA VAL A 270 -54.54 10.12 -3.48
C VAL A 270 -55.84 9.30 -3.38
N GLY A 271 -55.72 8.09 -2.82
CA GLY A 271 -56.85 7.20 -2.54
C GLY A 271 -57.57 7.48 -1.22
#